data_AF-A0A3E4N654-F1
#
_entry.id   AF-A0A3E4N654-F1
#
_cell.length_a   1.000
_cell.length_b   1.000
_cell.length_c   1.000
_cell.angle_alpha   90.00
_cell.angle_beta   90.00
_cell.angle_gamma   90.00
#
_symmetry.space_group_name_H-M   'P 1'
#
loop_
_entity.id
_entity.type
_entity.pdbx_description
1 polymer ?
#
loop_
_entity_poly.entity_id
_entity_poly.type
_entity_poly.pdbx_seq_one_letter_code
_entity_poly.pdbx_strand_id
1 'polypeptide(L)'
;FYQVLVGLVNTLTTVLALVIIDKVGRKKLVYYGVSGMVVSLILIGLYFLFGDSLGVSSLFLLVFFLFYVFCCAVSICAVVFVLLSEMYPTKVRGLAMSIAGFALWIGTYLIGQLTPWMLQNLTPAGTFFLFAVMCVPYMLIVWKLVPETTGKSLEEIERYWTRSE
;
A
#
# COMPACT_ATOMS: atom_id res chain seq x y z
N PHE A 1 -16.91 15.74 10.18
CA PHE A 1 -16.04 15.49 11.34
C PHE A 1 -15.09 14.31 11.12
N TYR A 2 -15.60 13.09 10.81
CA TYR A 2 -14.77 11.91 10.61
C TYR A 2 -13.67 12.05 9.54
N GLN A 3 -13.95 12.70 8.41
CA GLN A 3 -12.94 12.95 7.36
C GLN A 3 -11.76 13.83 7.83
N VAL A 4 -12.02 14.82 8.69
CA VAL A 4 -10.98 15.70 9.25
C VAL A 4 -10.09 14.91 10.21
N LEU A 5 -10.69 14.01 11.01
CA LEU A 5 -9.95 13.13 11.91
C LEU A 5 -9.03 12.16 11.13
N VAL A 6 -9.55 11.56 10.05
CA VAL A 6 -8.77 10.70 9.15
C VAL A 6 -7.61 11.48 8.52
N GLY A 7 -7.85 12.71 8.06
CA GLY A 7 -6.80 13.57 7.50
C GLY A 7 -5.70 13.92 8.51
N LEU A 8 -6.09 14.21 9.76
CA LEU A 8 -5.14 14.47 10.85
C LEU A 8 -4.27 13.24 11.14
N VAL A 9 -4.90 12.06 11.29
CA VAL A 9 -4.19 10.80 11.55
C VAL A 9 -3.27 10.44 10.39
N ASN A 10 -3.71 10.61 9.15
CA ASN A 10 -2.87 10.37 7.98
C ASN A 10 -1.62 11.28 7.97
N THR A 11 -1.79 12.56 8.31
CA THR A 11 -0.69 13.53 8.36
C THR A 11 0.32 13.17 9.44
N LEU A 12 -0.15 12.91 10.67
CA LEU A 12 0.71 12.50 11.79
C LEU A 12 1.43 11.19 11.51
N THR A 13 0.72 10.23 10.90
CA THR A 13 1.31 8.95 10.53
C THR A 13 2.38 9.11 9.46
N THR A 14 2.15 9.98 8.47
CA THR A 14 3.14 10.21 7.41
C THR A 14 4.45 10.76 7.99
N VAL A 15 4.37 11.63 9.00
CA VAL A 15 5.57 12.13 9.71
C VAL A 15 6.27 10.98 10.46
N LEU A 16 5.52 10.12 11.16
CA LEU A 16 6.10 8.95 11.85
C LEU A 16 6.70 7.94 10.87
N ALA A 17 6.06 7.73 9.72
CA ALA A 17 6.53 6.86 8.65
C ALA A 17 7.92 7.25 8.16
N LEU A 18 8.15 8.55 7.96
CA LEU A 18 9.45 9.10 7.55
C LEU A 18 10.55 8.86 8.58
N VAL A 19 10.22 8.72 9.87
CA VAL A 19 11.21 8.39 10.90
C VAL A 19 11.47 6.88 10.97
N ILE A 20 10.44 6.06 10.71
CA ILE A 20 10.52 4.59 10.77
C ILE A 20 11.24 4.02 9.53
N ILE A 21 11.05 4.63 8.36
CA ILE A 21 11.64 4.16 7.09
C ILE A 21 13.15 4.09 7.13
N ASP A 22 13.80 5.05 7.79
CA ASP A 22 15.26 5.12 7.90
C ASP A 22 15.84 4.05 8.84
N LYS A 23 15.02 3.42 9.70
CA LYS A 23 15.47 2.42 10.67
C LYS A 23 15.17 0.97 10.29
N VAL A 24 14.07 0.69 9.59
CA VAL A 24 13.56 -0.68 9.37
C VAL A 24 14.01 -1.28 8.03
N GLY A 25 14.38 -0.43 7.06
CA GLY A 25 14.74 -0.86 5.70
C GLY A 25 13.53 -0.97 4.78
N ARG A 26 13.72 -0.57 3.51
CA ARG A 26 12.64 -0.29 2.55
C ARG A 26 11.80 -1.53 2.20
N LYS A 27 12.44 -2.68 1.91
CA LYS A 27 11.74 -3.93 1.55
C LYS A 27 10.89 -4.47 2.71
N LYS A 28 11.44 -4.47 3.92
CA LYS A 28 10.75 -4.92 5.13
C LYS A 28 9.56 -4.03 5.44
N LEU A 29 9.72 -2.70 5.30
CA LEU A 29 8.64 -1.76 5.55
C LEU A 29 7.45 -1.96 4.60
N VAL A 30 7.71 -2.19 3.30
CA VAL A 30 6.64 -2.50 2.35
C VAL A 30 5.93 -3.81 2.71
N TYR A 31 6.70 -4.84 3.05
CA TYR A 31 6.12 -6.13 3.44
C TYR A 31 5.23 -6.03 4.69
N TYR A 32 5.72 -5.40 5.76
CA TYR A 32 4.96 -5.21 6.99
C TYR A 32 3.73 -4.33 6.78
N GLY A 33 3.85 -3.22 6.04
CA GLY A 33 2.70 -2.34 5.78
C GLY A 33 1.62 -3.02 4.94
N VAL A 34 1.99 -3.73 3.87
CA VAL A 34 1.01 -4.47 3.05
C VAL A 34 0.35 -5.58 3.84
N SER A 35 1.09 -6.27 4.72
CA SER A 35 0.50 -7.29 5.60
C SER A 35 -0.53 -6.69 6.57
N GLY A 36 -0.24 -5.52 7.15
CA GLY A 36 -1.19 -4.78 7.98
C GLY A 36 -2.42 -4.31 7.20
N MET A 37 -2.26 -3.89 5.94
CA MET A 37 -3.37 -3.51 5.07
C MET A 37 -4.29 -4.70 4.76
N VAL A 38 -3.74 -5.86 4.41
CA VAL A 38 -4.53 -7.09 4.15
C VAL A 38 -5.36 -7.47 5.37
N VAL A 39 -4.73 -7.50 6.55
CA VAL A 39 -5.42 -7.83 7.81
C VAL A 39 -6.53 -6.82 8.09
N SER A 40 -6.27 -5.53 7.91
CA SER A 40 -7.28 -4.48 8.11
C SER A 40 -8.46 -4.63 7.16
N LEU A 41 -8.22 -4.90 5.88
CA LEU A 41 -9.26 -5.09 4.88
C LEU A 41 -10.12 -6.32 5.16
N ILE A 42 -9.51 -7.43 5.61
CA ILE A 42 -10.24 -8.63 6.03
C ILE A 42 -11.13 -8.32 7.24
N LEU A 43 -10.60 -7.62 8.24
CA LEU A 43 -11.35 -7.26 9.45
C LEU A 43 -12.53 -6.31 9.14
N ILE A 44 -12.34 -5.35 8.22
CA ILE A 44 -13.42 -4.48 7.73
C ILE A 44 -14.46 -5.30 6.94
N GLY A 45 -14.02 -6.22 6.08
CA GLY A 45 -14.91 -7.12 5.34
C GLY A 45 -15.75 -8.01 6.26
N LEU A 46 -15.15 -8.56 7.32
CA LEU A 46 -15.84 -9.34 8.35
C LEU A 46 -16.82 -8.48 9.15
N TYR A 47 -16.46 -7.23 9.47
CA TYR A 47 -17.38 -6.28 10.11
C TYR A 47 -18.61 -6.02 9.24
N PHE A 48 -18.48 -5.91 7.92
CA PHE A 48 -19.64 -5.73 7.04
C PHE A 48 -20.53 -6.99 6.90
N LEU A 49 -20.03 -8.19 7.24
CA LEU A 49 -20.82 -9.43 7.23
C LEU A 49 -21.50 -9.71 8.58
N PHE A 50 -20.82 -9.43 9.68
CA PHE A 50 -21.26 -9.82 11.04
C PHE A 50 -21.51 -8.63 11.98
N GLY A 51 -21.20 -7.41 11.55
CA GLY A 51 -21.27 -6.22 12.41
C GLY A 51 -22.70 -5.83 12.78
N ASP A 52 -23.64 -5.95 11.84
CA ASP A 52 -25.06 -5.68 12.08
C ASP A 52 -25.70 -6.70 13.05
N SER A 53 -25.27 -7.97 13.01
CA SER A 53 -25.78 -9.00 13.93
C SER A 53 -25.17 -8.96 15.33
N LEU A 54 -23.97 -8.37 15.46
CA LEU A 54 -23.24 -8.27 16.73
C LEU A 54 -23.39 -6.90 17.43
N GLY A 55 -24.11 -5.93 16.82
CA GLY A 55 -24.30 -4.60 17.40
C GLY A 55 -23.01 -3.81 17.58
N VAL A 56 -21.99 -4.10 16.77
CA VAL A 56 -20.65 -3.53 16.92
C VAL A 56 -20.69 -2.05 16.55
N SER A 57 -20.12 -1.20 17.39
CA SER A 57 -20.10 0.25 17.19
C SER A 57 -19.30 0.63 15.93
N SER A 58 -19.77 1.66 15.21
CA SER A 58 -19.09 2.26 14.05
C SER A 58 -17.68 2.77 14.36
N LEU A 59 -17.35 2.95 15.65
CA LEU A 59 -16.00 3.24 16.13
C LEU A 59 -15.00 2.11 15.81
N PHE A 60 -15.40 0.84 15.86
CA PHE A 60 -14.50 -0.28 15.54
C PHE A 60 -14.07 -0.24 14.07
N LEU A 61 -15.02 0.00 13.16
CA LEU A 61 -14.73 0.15 11.74
C LEU A 61 -13.80 1.35 11.48
N LEU A 62 -14.02 2.46 12.19
CA LEU A 62 -13.16 3.64 12.09
C LEU A 62 -11.72 3.34 12.52
N VAL A 63 -11.52 2.62 13.63
CA VAL A 63 -10.18 2.24 14.09
C VAL A 63 -9.44 1.36 13.08
N PHE A 64 -10.10 0.35 12.52
CA PHE A 64 -9.48 -0.50 11.48
C PHE A 64 -9.20 0.26 10.19
N PHE A 65 -10.08 1.20 9.82
CA PHE A 65 -9.83 2.06 8.67
C PHE A 65 -8.65 3.00 8.90
N LEU A 66 -8.52 3.58 10.09
CA LEU A 66 -7.36 4.40 10.46
C LEU A 66 -6.07 3.57 10.49
N PHE A 67 -6.13 2.32 10.97
CA PHE A 67 -5.00 1.41 10.93
C PHE A 67 -4.60 1.04 9.50
N TYR A 68 -5.58 0.83 8.59
CA TYR A 68 -5.33 0.66 7.17
C TYR A 68 -4.62 1.87 6.55
N VAL A 69 -5.13 3.09 6.82
CA VAL A 69 -4.51 4.34 6.36
C VAL A 69 -3.09 4.47 6.91
N PHE A 70 -2.89 4.09 8.18
CA PHE A 70 -1.59 4.12 8.82
C PHE A 70 -0.59 3.21 8.09
N CYS A 71 -0.96 1.96 7.86
CA CYS A 71 -0.12 0.99 7.14
C CYS A 71 0.15 1.43 5.70
N CYS A 72 -0.83 2.03 5.02
CA CYS A 72 -0.69 2.54 3.67
C CYS A 72 0.31 3.71 3.59
N ALA A 73 0.19 4.68 4.49
CA ALA A 73 1.07 5.84 4.57
C ALA A 73 2.52 5.43 4.88
N VAL A 74 2.71 4.47 5.80
CA VAL A 74 4.04 3.98 6.17
C VAL A 74 4.72 3.21 5.04
N SER A 75 3.96 2.44 4.26
CA SER A 75 4.51 1.55 3.24
C SER A 75 4.47 2.13 1.84
N ILE A 76 3.27 2.36 1.29
CA ILE A 76 3.12 2.51 -0.16
C ILE A 76 3.44 3.95 -0.60
N CYS A 77 3.00 4.94 0.17
CA CYS A 77 3.05 6.34 -0.26
C CYS A 77 4.47 6.90 -0.37
N ALA A 78 5.36 6.59 0.57
CA ALA A 78 6.74 7.09 0.55
C ALA A 78 7.72 6.08 -0.05
N VAL A 79 7.60 4.80 0.31
CA VAL A 79 8.65 3.82 0.00
C VAL A 79 8.64 3.42 -1.47
N VAL A 80 7.47 3.28 -2.11
CA VAL A 80 7.39 2.78 -3.49
C VAL A 80 8.07 3.72 -4.47
N PHE A 81 7.85 5.03 -4.33
CA PHE A 81 8.52 6.02 -5.19
C PHE A 81 10.02 6.09 -4.96
N VAL A 82 10.46 6.00 -3.69
CA VAL A 82 11.89 5.95 -3.36
C VAL A 82 12.53 4.69 -3.95
N LEU A 83 11.91 3.53 -3.74
CA LEU A 83 12.42 2.24 -4.19
C LEU A 83 12.47 2.14 -5.72
N LEU A 84 11.45 2.64 -6.44
CA LEU A 84 11.51 2.77 -7.90
C LEU A 84 12.69 3.64 -8.34
N SER A 85 12.92 4.77 -7.67
CA SER A 85 14.05 5.65 -8.01
C SER A 85 15.42 5.03 -7.70
N GLU A 86 15.51 4.16 -6.69
CA GLU A 86 16.73 3.42 -6.33
C GLU A 86 16.99 2.22 -7.25
N MET A 87 15.93 1.60 -7.81
CA MET A 87 16.05 0.43 -8.67
C MET A 87 16.51 0.76 -10.10
N TYR A 88 16.14 1.93 -10.63
CA TYR A 88 16.43 2.27 -12.03
C TYR A 88 17.73 3.07 -12.19
N PRO A 89 18.56 2.75 -13.21
CA PRO A 89 19.74 3.52 -13.57
C PRO A 89 19.39 4.98 -13.86
N THR A 90 20.27 5.91 -13.51
CA THR A 90 20.07 7.35 -13.67
C THR A 90 19.65 7.75 -15.09
N LYS A 91 20.16 7.04 -16.11
CA LYS A 91 19.87 7.27 -17.53
C LYS A 91 18.41 7.01 -17.93
N VAL A 92 17.76 6.01 -17.34
CA VAL A 92 16.39 5.59 -17.72
C VAL A 92 15.35 5.87 -16.62
N ARG A 93 15.80 6.32 -15.44
CA ARG A 93 14.95 6.60 -14.27
C ARG A 93 13.79 7.52 -14.57
N GLY A 94 14.01 8.61 -15.31
CA GLY A 94 12.94 9.56 -15.65
C GLY A 94 11.81 8.92 -16.45
N LEU A 95 12.15 8.08 -17.44
CA LEU A 95 11.19 7.36 -18.26
C LEU A 95 10.45 6.30 -17.43
N ALA A 96 11.20 5.50 -16.66
CA ALA A 96 10.62 4.45 -15.82
C ALA A 96 9.65 4.99 -14.76
N MET A 97 10.00 6.10 -14.11
CA MET A 97 9.13 6.78 -13.14
C MET A 97 7.87 7.34 -13.80
N SER A 98 7.98 7.85 -15.04
CA SER A 98 6.81 8.36 -15.79
C SER A 98 5.84 7.24 -16.16
N ILE A 99 6.34 6.09 -16.62
CA ILE A 99 5.52 4.90 -16.93
C ILE A 99 4.86 4.37 -15.66
N ALA A 100 5.61 4.26 -14.57
CA ALA A 100 5.07 3.83 -13.28
C ALA A 100 3.99 4.79 -12.76
N GLY A 101 4.21 6.10 -12.89
CA GLY A 101 3.23 7.13 -12.55
C GLY A 101 1.96 7.02 -13.39
N PHE A 102 2.10 6.83 -14.70
CA PHE A 102 0.95 6.65 -15.60
C PHE A 102 0.14 5.40 -15.24
N ALA A 103 0.80 4.27 -14.99
CA ALA A 103 0.15 3.04 -14.54
C ALA A 103 -0.57 3.22 -13.20
N LEU A 104 0.05 3.95 -12.24
CA LEU A 104 -0.57 4.29 -10.97
C LEU A 104 -1.84 5.12 -11.15
N TRP A 105 -1.81 6.14 -12.00
CA TRP A 105 -2.97 7.00 -12.26
C TRP A 105 -4.10 6.23 -12.97
N ILE A 106 -3.78 5.35 -13.91
CA ILE A 106 -4.77 4.45 -14.52
C ILE A 106 -5.41 3.55 -13.46
N GLY A 107 -4.60 2.91 -12.62
CA GLY A 107 -5.11 2.06 -11.54
C GLY A 107 -6.00 2.84 -10.56
N THR A 108 -5.58 4.05 -10.21
CA THR A 108 -6.35 4.96 -9.34
C THR A 108 -7.69 5.35 -9.97
N TYR A 109 -7.70 5.67 -11.25
CA TYR A 109 -8.92 5.98 -12.00
C TYR A 109 -9.86 4.78 -12.07
N LEU A 110 -9.34 3.60 -12.42
CA LEU A 110 -10.12 2.36 -12.49
C LEU A 110 -10.73 2.04 -11.14
N ILE A 111 -9.94 2.01 -10.05
CA ILE A 111 -10.46 1.76 -8.71
C ILE A 111 -11.52 2.80 -8.34
N GLY A 112 -11.29 4.09 -8.63
CA GLY A 112 -12.24 5.16 -8.36
C GLY A 112 -13.60 4.97 -9.05
N GLN A 113 -13.61 4.43 -10.27
CA GLN A 113 -14.84 4.16 -11.04
C GLN A 113 -15.48 2.81 -10.70
N LEU A 114 -14.67 1.77 -10.50
CA LEU A 114 -15.14 0.43 -10.18
C LEU A 114 -15.68 0.34 -8.74
N THR A 115 -15.12 1.10 -7.79
CA THR A 115 -15.51 1.00 -6.37
C THR A 115 -17.01 1.29 -6.14
N PRO A 116 -17.61 2.38 -6.67
CA PRO A 116 -19.05 2.62 -6.56
C PRO A 116 -19.90 1.50 -7.19
N TRP A 117 -19.48 1.00 -8.34
CA TRP A 117 -20.17 -0.09 -9.04
C TRP A 117 -20.10 -1.40 -8.25
N MET A 118 -18.95 -1.71 -7.66
CA MET A 118 -18.75 -2.88 -6.81
C MET A 118 -19.54 -2.79 -5.50
N LEU A 119 -19.61 -1.60 -4.88
CA LEU A 119 -20.41 -1.37 -3.68
C LEU A 119 -21.90 -1.64 -3.91
N GLN A 120 -22.41 -1.31 -5.11
CA GLN A 120 -23.81 -1.53 -5.47
C GLN A 120 -24.10 -2.99 -5.86
N ASN A 121 -23.19 -3.66 -6.57
CA ASN A 121 -23.44 -5.00 -7.14
C ASN A 121 -22.89 -6.16 -6.30
N LEU A 122 -21.75 -5.96 -5.63
CA LEU A 122 -20.98 -7.00 -4.93
C LEU A 122 -21.12 -6.95 -3.41
N THR A 123 -21.89 -5.98 -2.90
CA THR A 123 -22.05 -5.68 -1.46
C THR A 123 -20.74 -5.12 -0.86
N PRO A 124 -20.79 -4.26 0.18
CA PRO A 124 -19.58 -3.68 0.77
C PRO A 124 -18.55 -4.73 1.22
N ALA A 125 -19.01 -5.81 1.86
CA ALA A 125 -18.14 -6.90 2.30
C ALA A 125 -17.36 -7.54 1.14
N GLY A 126 -18.05 -7.89 0.04
CA GLY A 126 -17.41 -8.51 -1.13
C GLY A 126 -16.36 -7.62 -1.78
N THR A 127 -16.58 -6.30 -1.78
CA THR A 127 -15.64 -5.31 -2.31
C THR A 127 -14.35 -5.26 -1.50
N PHE A 128 -14.45 -5.20 -0.17
CA PHE A 128 -13.26 -5.17 0.72
C PHE A 128 -12.49 -6.49 0.71
N PHE A 129 -13.18 -7.63 0.64
CA PHE A 129 -12.52 -8.93 0.47
C PHE A 129 -11.78 -9.04 -0.86
N LEU A 130 -12.37 -8.55 -1.96
CA LEU A 130 -11.71 -8.54 -3.25
C LEU A 130 -10.42 -7.70 -3.20
N PHE A 131 -10.46 -6.51 -2.58
CA PHE A 131 -9.25 -5.72 -2.37
C PHE A 131 -8.20 -6.43 -1.52
N ALA A 132 -8.60 -7.11 -0.44
CA ALA A 132 -7.68 -7.90 0.36
C ALA A 132 -7.00 -9.01 -0.47
N VAL A 133 -7.76 -9.71 -1.31
CA VAL A 133 -7.23 -10.74 -2.22
C VAL A 133 -6.27 -10.13 -3.24
N MET A 134 -6.56 -8.96 -3.80
CA MET A 134 -5.67 -8.28 -4.76
C MET A 134 -4.36 -7.79 -4.13
N CYS A 135 -4.34 -7.54 -2.81
CA CYS A 135 -3.11 -7.21 -2.10
C CYS A 135 -2.15 -8.42 -1.92
N VAL A 136 -2.64 -9.66 -2.01
CA VAL A 136 -1.81 -10.87 -1.88
C VAL A 136 -0.80 -11.04 -3.03
N PRO A 137 -1.20 -11.00 -4.33
CA PRO A 137 -0.22 -11.09 -5.42
C PRO A 137 0.75 -9.92 -5.40
N TYR A 138 0.32 -8.72 -5.00
CA TYR A 138 1.23 -7.58 -4.80
C TYR A 138 2.29 -7.89 -3.74
N MET A 139 1.90 -8.44 -2.59
CA MET A 139 2.84 -8.85 -1.54
C MET A 139 3.83 -9.91 -2.03
N LEU A 140 3.36 -10.90 -2.79
CA LEU A 140 4.22 -11.94 -3.37
C LEU A 140 5.23 -11.38 -4.37
N ILE A 141 4.80 -10.43 -5.21
CA ILE A 141 5.68 -9.75 -6.17
C ILE A 141 6.76 -8.96 -5.42
N VAL A 142 6.38 -8.17 -4.41
CA VAL A 142 7.36 -7.41 -3.61
C VAL A 142 8.34 -8.35 -2.90
N TRP A 143 7.87 -9.50 -2.41
CA TRP A 143 8.76 -10.43 -1.71
C TRP A 143 9.77 -11.11 -2.65
N LYS A 144 9.34 -11.59 -3.82
CA LYS A 144 10.18 -12.33 -4.77
C LYS A 144 11.00 -11.45 -5.73
N LEU A 145 10.40 -10.41 -6.30
CA LEU A 145 10.98 -9.65 -7.42
C LEU A 145 11.74 -8.40 -6.97
N VAL A 146 11.42 -7.83 -5.81
CA VAL A 146 12.07 -6.60 -5.35
C VAL A 146 13.33 -6.93 -4.54
N PRO A 147 14.54 -6.55 -5.01
CA PRO A 147 15.77 -6.70 -4.23
C PRO A 147 15.78 -5.73 -3.05
N GLU A 148 16.47 -6.08 -1.97
CA GLU A 148 16.62 -5.19 -0.82
C GLU A 148 17.59 -4.04 -1.17
N THR A 149 17.06 -2.83 -1.31
CA THR A 149 17.82 -1.62 -1.68
C THR A 149 18.46 -0.91 -0.47
N THR A 150 18.26 -1.43 0.74
CA THR A 150 18.75 -0.77 1.96
C THR A 150 20.25 -1.02 2.11
N GLY A 151 21.04 0.06 2.13
CA GLY A 151 22.48 0.01 2.38
C GLY A 151 23.35 -0.38 1.18
N LYS A 152 22.78 -0.45 -0.03
CA LYS A 152 23.53 -0.70 -1.28
C LYS A 152 23.69 0.58 -2.09
N SER A 153 24.82 0.72 -2.78
CA SER A 153 25.00 1.83 -3.71
C SER A 153 24.15 1.62 -4.97
N LEU A 154 23.80 2.72 -5.66
CA LEU A 154 23.08 2.68 -6.93
C LEU A 154 23.81 1.80 -7.97
N GLU A 155 25.15 1.82 -7.96
CA GLU A 155 26.00 1.04 -8.86
C GLU A 155 25.99 -0.46 -8.54
N GLU A 156 25.86 -0.84 -7.26
CA GLU A 156 25.72 -2.25 -6.85
C GLU A 156 24.36 -2.83 -7.25
N ILE A 157 23.30 -2.02 -7.19
CA ILE A 157 21.96 -2.41 -7.66
C ILE A 157 21.96 -2.54 -9.18
N GLU A 158 22.58 -1.59 -9.90
CA GLU A 158 22.72 -1.68 -11.36
C GLU A 158 23.51 -2.93 -11.76
N ARG A 159 24.65 -3.22 -11.10
CA ARG A 159 25.44 -4.44 -11.34
C ARG A 159 24.67 -5.73 -11.04
N TYR A 160 23.75 -5.72 -10.08
CA TYR A 160 22.87 -6.86 -9.82
C TYR A 160 21.94 -7.15 -11.00
N TRP A 161 21.43 -6.11 -11.68
CA TRP A 161 20.58 -6.26 -12.85
C TRP A 161 21.37 -6.60 -14.13
N THR A 162 22.58 -6.07 -14.31
CA THR A 162 23.38 -6.28 -15.53
C THR A 162 24.12 -7.62 -15.55
N ARG A 163 24.30 -8.29 -14.40
CA ARG A 163 25.05 -9.57 -14.29
C ARG A 163 24.19 -10.81 -14.57
N SER A 164 22.97 -10.66 -15.10
CA SER A 164 22.14 -11.78 -15.53
C SER A 164 22.36 -12.20 -17.00
N GLU A 165 23.48 -11.80 -17.61
CA GLU A 165 24.00 -12.35 -18.88
C GLU A 165 25.34 -13.05 -18.66
#